data_AF-A0A6A0A4F6-F1
#
_entry.id   AF-A0A6A0A4F6-F1
#
_cell.length_a   1.000
_cell.length_b   1.000
_cell.length_c   1.000
_cell.angle_alpha   90.00
_cell.angle_beta   90.00
_cell.angle_gamma   90.00
#
_symmetry.space_group_name_H-M   'P 1'
#
loop_
_entity.id
_entity.type
_entity.pdbx_description
1 polymer ?
#
loop_
_entity_poly.entity_id
_entity_poly.type
_entity_poly.pdbx_seq_one_letter_code
_entity_poly.pdbx_strand_id
1 'polypeptide(L)'
;MEPLSDISRQLEQALRGYADKSGPSQLMQRVKPTIEREVNIAAKRLCAKWEAIVSGSQYQGTAVERSDLDILIQNRGSGMHATRQNRCLLAEDCKQGLEKALEDEDVEVSQQAYDMANKLTLAWPDGQRLTADLVFETTTHGRLTTRGDEDKFNSWPDVIHAVILFKKFLEFRKALPKVPG
;
A
#
# COMPACT_ATOMS: atom_id res chain seq x y z
N MET A 1 -19.72 40.76 -17.06
CA MET A 1 -19.03 39.45 -17.16
C MET A 1 -18.69 39.03 -15.75
N GLU A 2 -19.30 37.97 -15.22
CA GLU A 2 -18.83 37.21 -14.02
C GLU A 2 -19.55 35.86 -13.70
N PRO A 3 -20.30 35.17 -14.58
CA PRO A 3 -20.90 33.87 -14.22
C PRO A 3 -19.92 32.68 -14.30
N LEU A 4 -18.83 32.79 -15.07
CA LEU A 4 -17.88 31.68 -15.26
C LEU A 4 -16.96 31.48 -14.04
N SER A 5 -16.62 32.55 -13.32
CA SER A 5 -15.77 32.47 -12.11
C SER A 5 -16.47 31.74 -10.97
N ASP A 6 -17.79 31.90 -10.83
CA ASP A 6 -18.58 31.21 -9.81
C ASP A 6 -18.72 29.71 -10.10
N ILE A 7 -18.94 29.32 -11.36
CA ILE A 7 -19.02 27.90 -11.74
C ILE A 7 -17.67 27.21 -11.56
N SER A 8 -16.57 27.84 -12.00
CA SER A 8 -15.23 27.27 -11.83
C SER A 8 -14.87 27.08 -10.35
N ARG A 9 -15.20 28.04 -9.49
CA ARG A 9 -14.97 27.94 -8.05
C ARG A 9 -15.80 26.83 -7.40
N GLN A 10 -17.09 26.73 -7.76
CA GLN A 10 -17.96 25.65 -7.26
C GLN A 10 -17.46 24.27 -7.71
N LEU A 11 -17.02 24.15 -8.97
CA LEU A 11 -16.43 22.92 -9.48
C LEU A 11 -15.16 22.54 -8.72
N GLU A 12 -14.25 23.50 -8.51
CA GLU A 12 -13.02 23.25 -7.76
C GLU A 12 -13.33 22.77 -6.33
N GLN A 13 -14.24 23.43 -5.62
CA GLN A 13 -14.65 23.02 -4.27
C GLN A 13 -15.27 21.62 -4.25
N ALA A 14 -16.13 21.30 -5.23
CA ALA A 14 -16.73 19.98 -5.35
C ALA A 14 -15.68 18.89 -5.62
N LEU A 15 -14.72 19.16 -6.50
CA LEU A 15 -13.63 18.24 -6.83
C LEU A 15 -12.70 18.01 -5.64
N ARG A 16 -12.31 19.07 -4.92
CA ARG A 16 -11.52 18.96 -3.68
C ARG A 16 -12.24 18.11 -2.64
N GLY A 17 -13.51 18.44 -2.35
CA GLY A 17 -14.31 17.69 -1.39
C GLY A 17 -14.57 16.24 -1.80
N TYR A 18 -14.58 15.94 -3.10
CA TYR A 18 -14.64 14.55 -3.59
C TYR A 18 -13.31 13.82 -3.42
N ALA A 19 -12.18 14.48 -3.70
CA ALA A 19 -10.85 13.92 -3.49
C ALA A 19 -10.59 13.58 -2.02
N ASP A 20 -10.94 14.47 -1.09
CA ASP A 20 -10.81 14.26 0.36
C ASP A 20 -11.56 13.00 0.84
N LYS A 21 -12.74 12.73 0.26
CA LYS A 21 -13.57 11.56 0.58
C LYS A 21 -13.15 10.28 -0.14
N SER A 22 -12.27 10.39 -1.13
CA SER A 22 -11.86 9.29 -2.00
C SER A 22 -10.59 8.59 -1.54
N GLY A 23 -10.04 8.96 -0.38
CA GLY A 23 -8.83 8.39 0.20
C GLY A 23 -8.94 6.91 0.60
N PRO A 24 -7.93 6.37 1.31
CA PRO A 24 -7.91 4.98 1.74
C PRO A 24 -9.12 4.62 2.60
N SER A 25 -9.61 3.39 2.48
CA SER A 25 -10.73 2.90 3.30
C SER A 25 -10.41 2.96 4.80
N GLN A 26 -11.44 3.11 5.64
CA GLN A 26 -11.26 3.09 7.10
C GLN A 26 -10.63 1.78 7.58
N LEU A 27 -10.99 0.66 6.95
CA LEU A 27 -10.38 -0.65 7.20
C LEU A 27 -8.87 -0.62 6.94
N MET A 28 -8.45 -0.13 5.76
CA MET A 28 -7.03 0.01 5.43
C MET A 28 -6.30 0.88 6.46
N GLN A 29 -6.87 2.02 6.84
CA GLN A 29 -6.24 2.91 7.83
C GLN A 29 -6.09 2.25 9.21
N ARG A 30 -7.08 1.46 9.64
CA ARG A 30 -7.07 0.72 10.91
C ARG A 30 -6.05 -0.41 10.91
N VAL A 31 -6.02 -1.22 9.83
CA VAL A 31 -5.29 -2.49 9.80
C VAL A 31 -3.84 -2.33 9.33
N LYS A 32 -3.54 -1.29 8.55
CA LYS A 32 -2.18 -1.00 8.03
C LYS A 32 -1.07 -1.06 9.09
N PRO A 33 -1.19 -0.43 10.28
CA PRO A 33 -0.13 -0.51 11.30
C PRO A 33 0.13 -1.94 11.80
N THR A 34 -0.92 -2.76 11.89
CA THR A 34 -0.78 -4.18 12.27
C THR A 34 -0.02 -4.95 11.19
N ILE A 35 -0.38 -4.75 9.91
CA ILE A 35 0.32 -5.42 8.80
C ILE A 35 1.79 -5.01 8.76
N GLU A 36 2.08 -3.71 8.82
CA GLU A 36 3.45 -3.21 8.84
C GLU A 36 4.27 -3.83 10.00
N ARG A 37 3.68 -3.91 11.20
CA ARG A 37 4.31 -4.51 12.37
C ARG A 37 4.63 -5.99 12.16
N GLU A 38 3.66 -6.79 11.76
CA GLU A 38 3.85 -8.24 11.60
C GLU A 38 4.83 -8.57 10.48
N VAL A 39 4.79 -7.82 9.36
CA VAL A 39 5.76 -7.98 8.28
C VAL A 39 7.17 -7.61 8.74
N ASN A 40 7.33 -6.55 9.54
CA ASN A 40 8.63 -6.16 10.08
C ASN A 40 9.16 -7.20 11.08
N ILE A 41 8.30 -7.82 11.89
CA ILE A 41 8.67 -8.92 12.80
C ILE A 41 9.17 -10.12 11.99
N ALA A 42 8.40 -10.56 10.98
CA ALA A 42 8.77 -11.68 10.11
C ALA A 42 10.10 -11.41 9.37
N ALA A 43 10.27 -10.20 8.81
CA ALA A 43 11.50 -9.80 8.15
C ALA A 43 12.72 -9.89 9.09
N LYS A 44 12.59 -9.39 10.32
CA LYS A 44 13.67 -9.41 11.31
C LYS A 44 14.02 -10.80 11.83
N ARG A 45 13.06 -11.73 11.86
CA ARG A 45 13.32 -13.15 12.20
C ARG A 45 14.20 -13.82 11.17
N LEU A 46 13.98 -13.55 9.89
CA LEU A 46 14.79 -14.10 8.81
C LEU A 46 16.16 -13.42 8.72
N CYS A 47 16.19 -12.10 8.87
CA CYS A 47 17.43 -11.35 8.90
C CYS A 47 17.27 -10.08 9.74
N ALA A 48 18.04 -9.95 10.82
CA ALA A 48 17.99 -8.79 11.71
C ALA A 48 18.27 -7.44 11.01
N LYS A 49 18.88 -7.46 9.81
CA LYS A 49 19.16 -6.27 8.98
C LYS A 49 18.04 -5.92 8.01
N TRP A 50 17.01 -6.76 7.90
CA TRP A 50 15.84 -6.49 7.07
C TRP A 50 14.85 -5.58 7.81
N GLU A 51 14.21 -4.72 7.05
CA GLU A 51 13.21 -3.76 7.52
C GLU A 51 12.07 -3.72 6.51
N ALA A 52 10.85 -3.74 7.02
CA ALA A 52 9.64 -3.56 6.22
C ALA A 52 9.13 -2.12 6.39
N ILE A 53 8.78 -1.48 5.29
CA ILE A 53 8.26 -0.10 5.26
C ILE A 53 7.08 -0.03 4.29
N VAL A 54 6.03 0.69 4.67
CA VAL A 54 4.93 1.01 3.74
C VAL A 54 5.45 1.90 2.60
N SER A 55 5.05 1.57 1.38
CA SER A 55 5.48 2.24 0.16
C SER A 55 4.29 2.56 -0.76
N GLY A 56 4.59 3.03 -1.98
CA GLY A 56 3.58 3.28 -2.99
C GLY A 56 2.56 4.36 -2.60
N SER A 57 1.32 4.17 -3.05
CA SER A 57 0.27 5.20 -2.94
C SER A 57 -0.13 5.52 -1.49
N GLN A 58 -0.02 4.54 -0.59
CA GLN A 58 -0.31 4.69 0.84
C GLN A 58 0.70 5.60 1.54
N TYR A 59 1.96 5.56 1.10
CA TYR A 59 3.00 6.43 1.60
C TYR A 59 2.92 7.83 0.98
N GLN A 60 2.63 7.93 -0.33
CA GLN A 60 2.58 9.20 -1.07
C GLN A 60 1.32 10.06 -0.79
N GLY A 61 0.37 9.56 0.00
CA GLY A 61 -0.91 10.24 0.24
C GLY A 61 -1.88 10.21 -0.95
N THR A 62 -1.60 9.40 -1.98
CA THR A 62 -2.42 9.31 -3.21
C THR A 62 -3.26 8.04 -3.29
N ALA A 63 -3.29 7.25 -2.22
CA ALA A 63 -4.10 6.04 -2.14
C ALA A 63 -5.60 6.36 -2.15
N VAL A 64 -6.36 5.48 -2.80
CA VAL A 64 -7.82 5.51 -2.88
C VAL A 64 -8.40 4.26 -2.24
N GLU A 65 -9.72 4.24 -2.02
CA GLU A 65 -10.43 3.20 -1.25
C GLU A 65 -10.02 1.75 -1.53
N ARG A 66 -9.75 1.40 -2.79
CA ARG A 66 -9.38 0.05 -3.25
C ARG A 66 -7.89 -0.13 -3.52
N SER A 67 -7.05 0.78 -3.05
CA SER A 67 -5.61 0.67 -3.22
C SER A 67 -5.06 -0.45 -2.33
N ASP A 68 -4.27 -1.32 -2.94
CA ASP A 68 -3.45 -2.30 -2.26
C ASP A 68 -2.44 -1.62 -1.32
N LEU A 69 -1.92 -2.38 -0.36
CA LEU A 69 -0.85 -1.95 0.54
C LEU A 69 0.49 -2.48 0.03
N ASP A 70 1.32 -1.62 -0.53
CA ASP A 70 2.67 -1.99 -0.93
C ASP A 70 3.61 -1.95 0.28
N ILE A 71 4.21 -3.07 0.66
CA ILE A 71 5.22 -3.15 1.73
C ILE A 71 6.56 -3.52 1.12
N LEU A 72 7.50 -2.59 1.26
CA LEU A 72 8.85 -2.78 0.80
C LEU A 72 9.70 -3.39 1.90
N ILE A 73 10.36 -4.51 1.58
CA ILE A 73 11.29 -5.21 2.46
C ILE A 73 12.69 -4.95 1.93
N GLN A 74 13.46 -4.18 2.70
CA GLN A 74 14.81 -3.77 2.35
C GLN A 74 15.85 -4.33 3.31
N ASN A 75 17.07 -4.52 2.79
CA ASN A 75 18.21 -5.01 3.55
C ASN A 75 19.25 -3.90 3.71
N ARG A 76 19.49 -3.43 4.94
CA ARG A 76 20.46 -2.35 5.19
C ARG A 76 21.90 -2.85 4.99
N GLY A 77 22.40 -2.76 3.75
CA GLY A 77 23.82 -2.75 3.43
C GLY A 77 24.53 -4.10 3.48
N SER A 78 23.84 -5.23 3.37
CA SER A 78 24.52 -6.55 3.26
C SER A 78 24.58 -7.12 1.85
N GLY A 79 23.90 -6.52 0.86
CA GLY A 79 23.84 -7.04 -0.51
C GLY A 79 23.19 -8.43 -0.64
N MET A 80 22.68 -9.00 0.45
CA MET A 80 22.04 -10.32 0.43
C MET A 80 20.69 -10.19 -0.28
N HIS A 81 20.59 -10.90 -1.41
CA HIS A 81 19.34 -11.07 -2.14
C HIS A 81 18.41 -12.02 -1.40
N ALA A 82 17.13 -11.66 -1.25
CA ALA A 82 16.13 -12.58 -0.74
C ALA A 82 15.95 -13.73 -1.74
N THR A 83 16.28 -14.96 -1.33
CA THR A 83 16.00 -16.14 -2.14
C THR A 83 14.49 -16.39 -2.22
N ARG A 84 14.03 -17.19 -3.17
CA ARG A 84 12.61 -17.62 -3.23
C ARG A 84 12.16 -18.25 -1.91
N GLN A 85 13.01 -19.07 -1.30
CA GLN A 85 12.74 -19.70 -0.01
C GLN A 85 12.57 -18.66 1.11
N ASN A 86 13.46 -17.65 1.19
CA ASN A 86 13.31 -16.58 2.17
C ASN A 86 11.99 -15.83 1.99
N ARG A 87 11.59 -15.57 0.74
CA ARG A 87 10.32 -14.90 0.45
C ARG A 87 9.13 -15.73 0.94
N CYS A 88 9.10 -17.03 0.63
CA CYS A 88 8.01 -17.91 1.07
C CYS A 88 7.95 -18.05 2.59
N LEU A 89 9.10 -18.21 3.26
CA LEU A 89 9.14 -18.25 4.73
C LEU A 89 8.65 -16.95 5.35
N LEU A 90 9.01 -15.81 4.75
CA LEU A 90 8.54 -14.51 5.24
C LEU A 90 7.02 -14.40 5.12
N ALA A 91 6.46 -14.75 3.97
CA ALA A 91 5.01 -14.66 3.74
C ALA A 91 4.23 -15.60 4.67
N GLU A 92 4.75 -16.80 4.94
CA GLU A 92 4.16 -17.73 5.91
C GLU A 92 4.22 -17.18 7.34
N ASP A 93 5.37 -16.65 7.77
CA ASP A 93 5.51 -16.02 9.09
C ASP A 93 4.58 -14.81 9.23
N CYS A 94 4.42 -14.01 8.16
CA CYS A 94 3.49 -12.88 8.14
C CYS A 94 2.05 -13.35 8.26
N LYS A 95 1.67 -14.40 7.53
CA LYS A 95 0.34 -14.99 7.59
C LYS A 95 0.00 -15.39 9.02
N GLN A 96 0.85 -16.19 9.66
CA GLN A 96 0.63 -16.66 11.03
C GLN A 96 0.60 -15.51 12.05
N GLY A 97 1.47 -14.51 11.88
CA GLY A 97 1.48 -13.31 12.72
C GLY A 97 0.18 -12.50 12.59
N LEU A 98 -0.33 -12.35 11.37
CA LEU A 98 -1.57 -11.62 11.08
C LEU A 98 -2.81 -12.35 11.58
N GLU A 99 -2.91 -13.67 11.34
CA GLU A 99 -4.01 -14.50 11.85
C GLU A 99 -4.12 -14.38 13.38
N LYS A 100 -2.96 -14.38 14.06
CA LYS A 100 -2.91 -14.19 15.52
C LYS A 100 -3.22 -12.76 15.94
N ALA A 101 -2.70 -11.76 15.23
CA ALA A 101 -2.87 -10.36 15.60
C ALA A 101 -4.30 -9.83 15.38
N LEU A 102 -5.06 -10.51 14.53
CA LEU A 102 -6.43 -10.16 14.13
C LEU A 102 -7.42 -11.31 14.44
N GLU A 103 -7.07 -12.18 15.38
CA GLU A 103 -7.87 -13.36 15.75
C GLU A 103 -9.30 -12.98 16.15
N ASP A 104 -9.47 -11.89 16.89
CA ASP A 104 -10.77 -11.37 17.32
C ASP A 104 -11.66 -10.85 16.17
N GLU A 105 -11.09 -10.64 14.97
CA GLU A 105 -11.80 -10.15 13.78
C GLU A 105 -12.25 -11.26 12.84
N ASP A 106 -11.93 -12.54 13.15
CA ASP A 106 -12.20 -13.71 12.30
C ASP A 106 -11.73 -13.51 10.85
N VAL A 107 -10.57 -12.88 10.69
CA VAL A 107 -9.98 -12.59 9.38
C VAL A 107 -9.31 -13.84 8.81
N GLU A 108 -9.64 -14.17 7.55
CA GLU A 108 -8.92 -15.20 6.81
C GLU A 108 -7.73 -14.56 6.10
N VAL A 109 -6.52 -15.11 6.33
CA VAL A 109 -5.30 -14.65 5.66
C VAL A 109 -4.83 -15.69 4.66
N SER A 110 -4.78 -15.30 3.39
CA SER A 110 -4.25 -16.14 2.31
C SER A 110 -3.00 -15.51 1.69
N GLN A 111 -2.13 -16.35 1.12
CA GLN A 111 -0.91 -15.92 0.45
C GLN A 111 -0.87 -16.43 -0.99
N GLN A 112 -0.35 -15.60 -1.90
CA GLN A 112 -0.07 -15.95 -3.29
C GLN A 112 1.37 -15.57 -3.62
N ALA A 113 2.13 -16.50 -4.19
CA ALA A 113 3.52 -16.25 -4.57
C ALA A 113 3.64 -15.83 -6.04
N TYR A 114 4.41 -14.77 -6.28
CA TYR A 114 4.80 -14.29 -7.60
C TYR A 114 6.34 -14.33 -7.73
N ASP A 115 6.85 -14.13 -8.95
CA ASP A 115 8.30 -14.28 -9.24
C ASP A 115 9.19 -13.44 -8.30
N MET A 116 8.79 -12.19 -8.02
CA MET A 116 9.57 -11.23 -7.21
C MET A 116 8.81 -10.65 -6.00
N ALA A 117 7.58 -11.08 -5.76
CA ALA A 117 6.73 -10.57 -4.68
C ALA A 117 5.87 -11.69 -4.09
N ASN A 118 5.43 -11.53 -2.86
CA ASN A 118 4.33 -12.33 -2.31
C ASN A 118 3.17 -11.39 -2.00
N LYS A 119 1.96 -11.83 -2.28
CA LYS A 119 0.74 -11.08 -1.97
C LYS A 119 0.04 -11.75 -0.81
N LEU A 120 -0.29 -10.97 0.21
CA LEU A 120 -1.17 -11.37 1.29
C LEU A 120 -2.57 -10.81 1.02
N THR A 121 -3.59 -11.64 1.16
CA THR A 121 -4.98 -11.20 1.09
C THR A 121 -5.65 -11.49 2.43
N LEU A 122 -6.16 -10.43 3.05
CA LEU A 122 -6.96 -10.48 4.28
C LEU A 122 -8.43 -10.36 3.88
N ALA A 123 -9.28 -11.29 4.34
CA ALA A 123 -10.71 -11.32 4.05
C ALA A 123 -11.52 -11.41 5.35
N TRP A 124 -12.50 -10.52 5.50
CA TRP A 124 -13.40 -10.48 6.66
C TRP A 124 -14.74 -11.14 6.35
N PRO A 125 -15.47 -11.65 7.36
CA PRO A 125 -16.76 -12.33 7.18
C PRO A 125 -17.85 -11.46 6.54
N ASP A 126 -17.76 -10.13 6.69
CA ASP A 126 -18.70 -9.17 6.09
C ASP A 126 -18.43 -8.90 4.60
N GLY A 127 -17.42 -9.58 4.01
CA GLY A 127 -17.04 -9.48 2.62
C GLY A 127 -15.99 -8.41 2.32
N GLN A 128 -15.51 -7.67 3.33
CA GLN A 128 -14.40 -6.75 3.16
C GLN A 128 -13.11 -7.51 2.85
N ARG A 129 -12.26 -6.93 1.99
CA ARG A 129 -10.98 -7.54 1.57
C ARG A 129 -9.89 -6.48 1.46
N LEU A 130 -8.67 -6.86 1.82
CA LEU A 130 -7.48 -6.03 1.70
C LEU A 130 -6.33 -6.88 1.16
N THR A 131 -5.56 -6.32 0.25
CA THR A 131 -4.38 -6.93 -0.34
C THR A 131 -3.13 -6.17 0.07
N ALA A 132 -2.09 -6.90 0.45
CA ALA A 132 -0.78 -6.35 0.76
C ALA A 132 0.29 -7.04 -0.09
N ASP A 133 1.01 -6.28 -0.91
CA ASP A 133 2.07 -6.77 -1.77
C ASP A 133 3.43 -6.61 -1.05
N LEU A 134 4.11 -7.74 -0.82
CA LEU A 134 5.41 -7.81 -0.18
C LEU A 134 6.50 -7.78 -1.25
N VAL A 135 7.09 -6.60 -1.45
CA VAL A 135 8.09 -6.35 -2.48
C VAL A 135 9.49 -6.40 -1.86
N PHE A 136 10.36 -7.23 -2.41
CA PHE A 136 11.73 -7.39 -1.93
C PHE A 136 12.69 -6.56 -2.79
N GLU A 137 13.42 -5.65 -2.14
CA GLU A 137 14.44 -4.86 -2.82
C GLU A 137 15.79 -4.98 -2.14
N THR A 138 16.81 -5.16 -2.97
CA THR A 138 18.15 -5.53 -2.55
C THR A 138 19.12 -4.56 -3.17
N THR A 139 19.67 -3.66 -2.37
CA THR A 139 20.76 -2.80 -2.83
C THR A 139 22.10 -3.39 -2.46
N THR A 140 22.98 -3.47 -3.47
CA THR A 140 24.41 -3.70 -3.29
C THR A 140 25.15 -2.42 -2.89
N HIS A 141 24.53 -1.24 -3.04
CA HIS A 141 25.13 0.07 -2.78
C HIS A 141 24.13 0.99 -2.06
N GLY A 142 24.39 1.32 -0.79
CA GLY A 142 23.73 2.41 -0.06
C GLY A 142 22.23 2.25 0.27
N ARG A 143 21.71 3.20 1.07
CA ARG A 143 20.27 3.36 1.34
C ARG A 143 19.53 3.43 0.00
N LEU A 144 18.48 2.63 -0.15
CA LEU A 144 17.59 2.74 -1.29
C LEU A 144 17.06 4.17 -1.43
N THR A 145 16.83 4.57 -2.69
CA THR A 145 16.02 5.71 -3.12
C THR A 145 14.55 5.60 -2.71
N THR A 146 14.23 4.81 -1.68
CA THR A 146 12.93 4.79 -1.03
C THR A 146 12.64 6.10 -0.34
N ARG A 147 13.69 6.78 0.14
CA ARG A 147 13.68 8.20 0.55
C ARG A 147 13.64 9.22 -0.58
N GLY A 148 13.94 8.82 -1.82
CA GLY A 148 14.18 9.74 -2.95
C GLY A 148 12.92 10.37 -3.54
N ASP A 149 11.77 9.73 -3.33
CA ASP A 149 10.45 10.19 -3.75
C ASP A 149 9.51 10.47 -2.56
N GLU A 150 10.02 10.38 -1.32
CA GLU A 150 9.28 10.69 -0.09
C GLU A 150 8.91 12.18 -0.11
N ASP A 151 7.67 12.49 0.24
CA ASP A 151 7.15 13.87 0.32
C ASP A 151 7.09 14.68 -0.98
N LYS A 152 7.34 14.10 -2.17
CA LYS A 152 7.26 14.84 -3.46
C LYS A 152 6.00 15.70 -3.59
N PHE A 153 4.87 15.19 -3.10
CA PHE A 153 3.58 15.85 -3.18
C PHE A 153 3.07 16.42 -1.84
N ASN A 154 3.75 16.19 -0.71
CA ASN A 154 3.27 16.70 0.58
C ASN A 154 3.31 18.24 0.62
N SER A 155 4.25 18.85 -0.10
CA SER A 155 4.29 20.30 -0.32
C SER A 155 3.28 20.79 -1.37
N TRP A 156 2.53 19.90 -2.03
CA TRP A 156 1.64 20.18 -3.16
C TRP A 156 0.28 19.45 -3.02
N PRO A 157 -0.58 19.83 -2.06
CA PRO A 157 -1.87 19.19 -1.84
C PRO A 157 -2.76 19.11 -3.09
N ASP A 158 -2.67 20.12 -3.95
CA ASP A 158 -3.44 20.17 -5.20
C ASP A 158 -3.02 19.08 -6.19
N VAL A 159 -1.75 18.69 -6.19
CA VAL A 159 -1.26 17.58 -7.01
C VAL A 159 -1.78 16.26 -6.46
N ILE A 160 -1.83 16.09 -5.13
CA ILE A 160 -2.43 14.92 -4.48
C ILE A 160 -3.91 14.79 -4.91
N HIS A 161 -4.68 15.88 -4.80
CA HIS A 161 -6.08 15.88 -5.23
C HIS A 161 -6.25 15.55 -6.71
N ALA A 162 -5.42 16.14 -7.58
CA ALA A 162 -5.48 15.86 -9.02
C ALA A 162 -5.20 14.38 -9.33
N VAL A 163 -4.21 13.77 -8.67
CA VAL A 163 -3.90 12.34 -8.82
C VAL A 163 -5.05 11.47 -8.32
N ILE A 164 -5.62 11.76 -7.15
CA ILE A 164 -6.78 11.02 -6.62
C ILE A 164 -7.96 11.10 -7.60
N LEU A 165 -8.30 12.30 -8.07
CA LEU A 165 -9.38 12.52 -9.03
C LEU A 165 -9.15 11.75 -10.33
N PHE A 166 -7.91 11.74 -10.84
CA PHE A 166 -7.57 10.98 -12.03
C PHE A 166 -7.72 9.46 -11.81
N LYS A 167 -7.27 8.93 -10.68
CA LYS A 167 -7.48 7.51 -10.32
C LYS A 167 -8.96 7.16 -10.25
N LYS A 168 -9.78 7.97 -9.58
CA LYS A 168 -11.24 7.76 -9.49
C LYS A 168 -11.91 7.84 -10.85
N PHE A 169 -11.47 8.74 -11.73
CA PHE A 169 -11.94 8.78 -13.11
C PHE A 169 -11.63 7.49 -13.86
N LEU A 170 -10.41 6.94 -13.74
CA LEU A 170 -10.03 5.68 -14.37
C LEU A 170 -10.82 4.47 -13.82
N GLU A 171 -11.06 4.43 -12.50
CA GLU A 171 -11.95 3.44 -11.86
C GLU A 171 -13.37 3.51 -12.45
N PHE A 172 -13.95 4.71 -12.51
CA PHE A 172 -15.29 4.93 -13.05
C PHE A 172 -15.40 4.49 -14.52
N ARG A 173 -14.36 4.75 -15.31
CA ARG A 173 -14.31 4.37 -16.73
C ARG A 173 -14.08 2.87 -16.94
N LYS A 174 -13.86 2.08 -15.88
CA LYS A 174 -13.37 0.69 -15.96
C LYS A 174 -12.12 0.57 -16.85
N ALA A 175 -11.34 1.64 -16.91
CA ALA A 175 -10.14 1.76 -17.76
C ALA A 175 -8.87 1.34 -17.01
N LEU A 176 -8.99 0.98 -15.73
CA LEU A 176 -7.92 0.27 -15.04
C LEU A 176 -7.92 -1.19 -15.51
N PRO A 177 -6.75 -1.73 -15.93
CA PRO A 177 -6.66 -3.12 -16.34
C PRO A 177 -7.16 -4.00 -15.19
N LYS A 178 -8.02 -4.98 -15.52
CA LYS A 178 -8.31 -6.08 -14.60
C LYS A 178 -7.01 -6.84 -14.42
N VAL A 179 -6.29 -6.61 -13.33
CA VAL A 179 -5.15 -7.46 -12.97
C VAL A 179 -5.72 -8.87 -12.77
N PRO A 180 -5.25 -9.90 -13.51
CA PRO A 180 -5.66 -11.27 -13.28
C PRO A 180 -5.22 -11.68 -11.88
N GLY A 181 -6.14 -12.21 -11.08
CA GLY A 181 -5.86 -12.82 -9.78
C GLY A 181 -5.31 -14.23 -9.90
#